data_AF-A0A257W178-F1
#
_entry.id   AF-A0A257W178-F1
#
_cell.length_a   1.000
_cell.length_b   1.000
_cell.length_c   1.000
_cell.angle_alpha   90.00
_cell.angle_beta   90.00
_cell.angle_gamma   90.00
#
_symmetry.space_group_name_H-M   'P 1'
#
loop_
_entity.id
_entity.type
_entity.pdbx_description
1 polymer ?
#
loop_
_entity_poly.entity_id
_entity_poly.type
_entity_poly.pdbx_seq_one_letter_code
_entity_poly.pdbx_strand_id
1 'polypeptide(L)'
;KSGAERPMINARENSDRFPPVKTQRLRFTIKSTTNLEPCIDELEVFNTRGENVALATTGTKRKSSGDIGVAERHELRFLNDGRYGNSRSWLSNTLGKGWVELEFPQEQQVERVVWSRDRDGKFTDRLATDYQIEISDAEGQWHTVADSTDRQKFDPKNKKLAKPTLKGLTPAENKRARPLFEEKSRTEKQIAQAVNLQKVFAGTFRTPDDIHLLNRGDPEQPKEAVTPAVLSALGNVTLPKESAEQDRRRALADWIASPQNPLTARVMVNRIWQGHFGTGFVQTPSDFGRMGMKPTHPELLDFLAAEFIRSGWSVKHMHRLILLSETYGQTSQTGEDNPTRRQSDKETTRPSDTEKSAASGVSPSSSALAIDSDVRFLWRYPSRRLEAESIRDSMLAVSGRLNLQMYGRGFNLFDQRGGLSGFDPIET
;
A
#
# COMPACT_ATOMS: atom_id res chain seq x y z
N LYS A 1 -27.54 -6.57 40.06
CA LYS A 1 -26.26 -5.99 39.56
C LYS A 1 -25.11 -6.69 40.29
N SER A 2 -24.07 -7.16 39.60
CA SER A 2 -23.00 -8.03 40.14
C SER A 2 -21.98 -7.32 41.08
N GLY A 3 -22.26 -6.10 41.54
CA GLY A 3 -21.38 -5.32 42.42
C GLY A 3 -20.09 -4.80 41.79
N ALA A 4 -19.73 -5.25 40.57
CA ALA A 4 -18.59 -4.72 39.83
C ALA A 4 -19.01 -3.54 38.93
N GLU A 5 -18.29 -2.43 39.06
CA GLU A 5 -18.44 -1.26 38.16
C GLU A 5 -18.14 -1.67 36.72
N ARG A 6 -19.02 -1.30 35.79
CA ARG A 6 -18.90 -1.72 34.39
C ARG A 6 -17.73 -1.00 33.73
N PRO A 7 -17.04 -1.65 32.77
CA PRO A 7 -15.94 -1.01 32.08
C PRO A 7 -16.39 0.26 31.37
N MET A 8 -15.45 1.18 31.27
CA MET A 8 -15.57 2.41 30.50
C MET A 8 -16.06 2.11 29.07
N ILE A 9 -16.89 3.01 28.55
CA ILE A 9 -17.34 2.94 27.16
C ILE A 9 -16.12 3.01 26.22
N ASN A 10 -16.14 2.21 25.15
CA ASN A 10 -15.13 2.27 24.09
C ASN A 10 -15.78 2.15 22.71
N ALA A 11 -15.05 2.51 21.65
CA ALA A 11 -15.60 2.51 20.30
C ALA A 11 -15.86 1.10 19.73
N ARG A 12 -15.14 0.08 20.21
CA ARG A 12 -15.14 -1.26 19.63
C ARG A 12 -16.30 -2.11 20.08
N GLU A 13 -16.59 -2.17 21.38
CA GLU A 13 -17.68 -3.01 21.90
C GLU A 13 -18.10 -2.61 23.29
N ASN A 14 -19.41 -2.47 23.47
CA ASN A 14 -20.04 -2.19 24.74
C ASN A 14 -21.20 -3.18 24.94
N SER A 15 -21.25 -3.84 26.11
CA SER A 15 -22.36 -4.73 26.46
C SER A 15 -23.11 -4.23 27.69
N ASP A 16 -24.43 -4.26 27.60
CA ASP A 16 -25.41 -3.85 28.59
C ASP A 16 -26.30 -5.04 28.93
N ARG A 17 -26.18 -5.56 30.16
CA ARG A 17 -27.01 -6.66 30.67
C ARG A 17 -27.98 -6.13 31.71
N PHE A 18 -29.21 -6.62 31.65
CA PHE A 18 -30.30 -6.25 32.56
C PHE A 18 -31.17 -7.49 32.85
N PRO A 19 -32.00 -7.48 33.91
CA PRO A 19 -32.91 -8.59 34.17
C PRO A 19 -33.76 -8.90 32.93
N PRO A 20 -34.04 -10.18 32.59
CA PRO A 20 -34.81 -10.50 31.40
C PRO A 20 -36.17 -9.81 31.39
N VAL A 21 -36.48 -9.08 30.31
CA VAL A 21 -37.77 -8.40 30.14
C VAL A 21 -38.40 -8.80 28.80
N LYS A 22 -39.73 -8.96 28.80
CA LYS A 22 -40.50 -9.17 27.59
C LYS A 22 -40.77 -7.85 26.90
N THR A 23 -40.47 -7.76 25.61
CA THR A 23 -40.81 -6.60 24.80
C THR A 23 -40.81 -6.95 23.32
N GLN A 24 -41.55 -6.17 22.52
CA GLN A 24 -41.46 -6.17 21.07
C GLN A 24 -40.62 -5.00 20.54
N ARG A 25 -40.34 -3.97 21.36
CA ARG A 25 -39.65 -2.77 20.91
C ARG A 25 -38.56 -2.36 21.88
N LEU A 26 -37.38 -2.05 21.32
CA LEU A 26 -36.24 -1.53 22.06
C LEU A 26 -35.77 -0.23 21.43
N ARG A 27 -35.45 0.77 22.25
CA ARG A 27 -34.88 2.04 21.82
C ARG A 27 -33.53 2.27 22.47
N PHE A 28 -32.56 2.69 21.67
CA PHE A 28 -31.26 3.16 22.12
C PHE A 28 -31.19 4.66 21.91
N THR A 29 -31.18 5.42 23.00
CA THR A 29 -31.22 6.89 22.99
C THR A 29 -29.87 7.45 23.44
N ILE A 30 -29.25 8.25 22.58
CA ILE A 30 -27.95 8.90 22.80
C ILE A 30 -28.18 10.34 23.23
N LYS A 31 -27.64 10.69 24.40
CA LYS A 31 -27.75 12.02 25.03
C LYS A 31 -26.50 12.86 24.81
N SER A 32 -25.33 12.22 24.71
CA SER A 32 -24.07 12.88 24.36
C SER A 32 -23.11 11.94 23.66
N THR A 33 -22.15 12.51 22.93
CA THR A 33 -21.06 11.81 22.25
C THR A 33 -19.72 12.45 22.55
N THR A 34 -18.62 11.77 22.24
CA THR A 34 -17.27 12.36 22.27
C THR A 34 -17.15 13.64 21.45
N ASN A 35 -17.76 13.65 20.26
CA ASN A 35 -17.77 14.75 19.30
C ASN A 35 -18.76 14.43 18.17
N LEU A 36 -19.26 15.47 17.50
CA LEU A 36 -20.08 15.37 16.27
C LEU A 36 -21.40 14.59 16.46
N GLU A 37 -22.07 14.24 15.37
CA GLU A 37 -23.29 13.42 15.39
C GLU A 37 -22.98 11.95 15.73
N PRO A 38 -23.83 11.27 16.51
CA PRO A 38 -23.58 9.88 16.89
C PRO A 38 -23.55 8.91 15.70
N CYS A 39 -22.69 7.91 15.84
CA CYS A 39 -22.48 6.85 14.86
C CYS A 39 -22.48 5.49 15.56
N ILE A 40 -23.29 4.55 15.07
CA ILE A 40 -23.34 3.16 15.55
C ILE A 40 -23.14 2.24 14.36
N ASP A 41 -22.11 1.39 14.39
CA ASP A 41 -21.91 0.40 13.32
C ASP A 41 -22.80 -0.83 13.49
N GLU A 42 -23.05 -1.26 14.72
CA GLU A 42 -23.99 -2.36 14.99
C GLU A 42 -24.69 -2.17 16.33
N LEU A 43 -25.99 -2.49 16.36
CA LEU A 43 -26.82 -2.63 17.55
C LEU A 43 -27.46 -4.03 17.59
N GLU A 44 -26.98 -4.84 18.53
CA GLU A 44 -27.38 -6.22 18.72
C GLU A 44 -28.23 -6.35 20.00
N VAL A 45 -29.28 -7.16 19.96
CA VAL A 45 -30.14 -7.44 21.12
C VAL A 45 -30.25 -8.94 21.27
N PHE A 46 -29.93 -9.46 22.46
CA PHE A 46 -29.91 -10.88 22.74
C PHE A 46 -31.02 -11.28 23.70
N ASN A 47 -31.71 -12.37 23.34
CA ASN A 47 -32.68 -13.02 24.21
C ASN A 47 -32.02 -13.97 25.23
N THR A 48 -32.82 -14.53 26.13
CA THR A 48 -32.37 -15.48 27.16
C THR A 48 -31.81 -16.80 26.60
N ARG A 49 -32.06 -17.10 25.32
CA ARG A 49 -31.46 -18.24 24.58
C ARG A 49 -30.10 -17.90 23.97
N GLY A 50 -29.68 -16.64 24.03
CA GLY A 50 -28.43 -16.15 23.45
C GLY A 50 -28.51 -15.84 21.95
N GLU A 51 -29.71 -15.74 21.38
CA GLU A 51 -29.92 -15.42 19.96
C GLU A 51 -29.96 -13.91 19.75
N ASN A 52 -29.29 -13.39 18.70
CA ASN A 52 -29.40 -11.99 18.32
C ASN A 52 -30.74 -11.75 17.58
N VAL A 53 -31.72 -11.21 18.29
CA VAL A 53 -33.06 -10.91 17.76
C VAL A 53 -33.12 -9.57 17.02
N ALA A 54 -32.07 -8.75 17.08
CA ALA A 54 -32.04 -7.45 16.42
C ALA A 54 -31.79 -7.53 14.90
N LEU A 55 -31.25 -8.64 14.39
CA LEU A 55 -30.82 -8.76 13.00
C LEU A 55 -31.92 -8.40 11.99
N ALA A 56 -31.59 -7.63 10.96
CA ALA A 56 -32.53 -7.32 9.89
C ALA A 56 -33.04 -8.58 9.18
N THR A 57 -32.20 -9.63 9.10
CA THR A 57 -32.54 -10.92 8.48
C THR A 57 -33.58 -11.73 9.25
N THR A 58 -33.81 -11.43 10.53
CA THR A 58 -34.88 -12.06 11.33
C THR A 58 -36.22 -11.34 11.16
N GLY A 59 -36.27 -10.26 10.36
CA GLY A 59 -37.47 -9.46 10.13
C GLY A 59 -37.62 -8.26 11.08
N THR A 60 -36.61 -7.97 11.90
CA THR A 60 -36.60 -6.81 12.80
C THR A 60 -36.57 -5.50 12.01
N LYS A 61 -37.56 -4.65 12.28
CA LYS A 61 -37.66 -3.32 11.68
C LYS A 61 -36.87 -2.31 12.51
N ARG A 62 -36.41 -1.25 11.85
CA ARG A 62 -35.62 -0.18 12.47
C ARG A 62 -36.17 1.20 12.11
N LYS A 63 -36.12 2.12 13.07
CA LYS A 63 -36.44 3.55 12.93
C LYS A 63 -35.35 4.37 13.62
N SER A 64 -35.24 5.64 13.27
CA SER A 64 -34.32 6.58 13.91
C SER A 64 -34.96 7.94 14.12
N SER A 65 -34.29 8.78 14.91
CA SER A 65 -34.59 10.21 15.06
C SER A 65 -34.26 11.05 13.83
N GLY A 66 -33.61 10.46 12.81
CA GLY A 66 -33.13 11.14 11.62
C GLY A 66 -31.75 10.67 11.20
N ASP A 67 -31.49 10.67 9.89
CA ASP A 67 -30.31 10.08 9.27
C ASP A 67 -29.65 11.10 8.32
N ILE A 68 -28.31 11.17 8.29
CA ILE A 68 -27.60 11.92 7.24
C ILE A 68 -27.59 11.14 5.93
N GLY A 69 -27.35 9.82 6.00
CA GLY A 69 -27.34 8.90 4.85
C GLY A 69 -26.37 9.29 3.74
N VAL A 70 -25.25 8.58 3.59
CA VAL A 70 -24.42 8.66 2.38
C VAL A 70 -24.73 7.42 1.54
N ALA A 71 -24.81 7.52 0.21
CA ALA A 71 -25.06 6.33 -0.60
C ALA A 71 -23.99 5.25 -0.31
N GLU A 72 -24.42 4.03 0.04
CA GLU A 72 -23.59 2.89 0.41
C GLU A 72 -22.72 3.08 1.68
N ARG A 73 -23.05 4.07 2.54
CA ARG A 73 -22.37 4.30 3.82
C ARG A 73 -23.22 5.11 4.80
N HIS A 74 -23.13 4.86 6.11
CA HIS A 74 -23.83 5.72 7.09
C HIS A 74 -25.37 5.67 6.94
N GLU A 75 -25.92 4.55 6.44
CA GLU A 75 -27.35 4.34 6.23
C GLU A 75 -27.97 3.56 7.41
N LEU A 76 -29.21 3.89 7.77
CA LEU A 76 -29.94 3.22 8.85
C LEU A 76 -30.05 1.69 8.65
N ARG A 77 -30.04 1.20 7.40
CA ARG A 77 -30.08 -0.24 7.11
C ARG A 77 -28.89 -1.02 7.66
N PHE A 78 -27.76 -0.37 7.94
CA PHE A 78 -26.57 -1.03 8.45
C PHE A 78 -26.56 -1.18 9.97
N LEU A 79 -27.45 -0.49 10.69
CA LEU A 79 -27.52 -0.54 12.15
C LEU A 79 -27.58 -1.97 12.72
N ASN A 80 -28.21 -2.89 11.99
CA ASN A 80 -28.50 -4.24 12.46
C ASN A 80 -28.34 -5.28 11.33
N ASP A 81 -27.42 -5.07 10.39
CA ASP A 81 -27.22 -5.96 9.26
C ASP A 81 -26.27 -7.14 9.55
N GLY A 82 -25.71 -7.20 10.76
CA GLY A 82 -24.77 -8.23 11.20
C GLY A 82 -23.36 -8.08 10.64
N ARG A 83 -23.02 -6.91 10.09
CA ARG A 83 -21.70 -6.62 9.53
C ARG A 83 -21.15 -5.34 10.13
N TYR A 84 -19.94 -5.44 10.65
CA TYR A 84 -19.34 -4.33 11.40
C TYR A 84 -18.54 -3.35 10.55
N GLY A 85 -18.19 -2.23 11.18
CA GLY A 85 -17.21 -1.27 10.66
C GLY A 85 -17.83 0.03 10.16
N ASN A 86 -17.03 1.10 10.17
CA ASN A 86 -17.47 2.45 9.81
C ASN A 86 -18.16 2.60 8.44
N SER A 87 -17.83 1.78 7.43
CA SER A 87 -18.54 1.85 6.14
C SER A 87 -19.99 1.38 6.23
N ARG A 88 -20.33 0.60 7.27
CA ARG A 88 -21.63 0.00 7.50
C ARG A 88 -22.19 0.45 8.84
N SER A 89 -22.31 1.75 9.03
CA SER A 89 -22.89 2.31 10.24
C SER A 89 -24.16 3.09 9.97
N TRP A 90 -24.91 3.39 11.02
CA TRP A 90 -25.90 4.43 11.07
C TRP A 90 -25.27 5.74 11.56
N LEU A 91 -25.69 6.87 10.99
CA LEU A 91 -25.25 8.21 11.38
C LEU A 91 -26.46 9.13 11.58
N SER A 92 -26.59 9.66 12.79
CA SER A 92 -27.63 10.64 13.14
C SER A 92 -27.46 11.95 12.37
N ASN A 93 -28.56 12.62 12.06
CA ASN A 93 -28.57 13.99 11.52
C ASN A 93 -28.55 15.09 12.59
N THR A 94 -28.47 14.71 13.87
CA THR A 94 -28.51 15.65 15.00
C THR A 94 -27.18 15.64 15.75
N LEU A 95 -26.63 16.83 16.00
CA LEU A 95 -25.35 16.97 16.69
C LEU A 95 -25.41 16.41 18.13
N GLY A 96 -24.51 15.49 18.45
CA GLY A 96 -24.33 14.90 19.78
C GLY A 96 -25.46 14.02 20.30
N LYS A 97 -26.58 13.90 19.57
CA LYS A 97 -27.82 13.26 20.02
C LYS A 97 -28.47 12.45 18.91
N GLY A 98 -29.32 11.53 19.31
CA GLY A 98 -30.16 10.76 18.40
C GLY A 98 -30.71 9.53 19.08
N TRP A 99 -31.69 8.89 18.47
CA TRP A 99 -32.16 7.59 18.93
C TRP A 99 -32.38 6.66 17.75
N VAL A 100 -32.22 5.37 18.00
CA VAL A 100 -32.64 4.29 17.10
C VAL A 100 -33.60 3.37 17.83
N GLU A 101 -34.57 2.85 17.11
CA GLU A 101 -35.59 1.95 17.63
C GLU A 101 -35.61 0.68 16.78
N LEU A 102 -35.68 -0.46 17.45
CA LEU A 102 -35.83 -1.79 16.87
C LEU A 102 -37.21 -2.32 17.25
N GLU A 103 -37.95 -2.82 16.26
CA GLU A 103 -39.25 -3.47 16.42
C GLU A 103 -39.13 -4.92 15.95
N PHE A 104 -39.18 -5.85 16.90
CA PHE A 104 -39.06 -7.28 16.65
C PHE A 104 -40.34 -7.82 16.01
N PRO A 105 -40.24 -8.84 15.13
CA PRO A 105 -41.41 -9.43 14.48
C PRO A 105 -42.39 -10.08 15.48
N GLN A 106 -41.87 -10.52 16.64
CA GLN A 106 -42.63 -11.13 17.73
C GLN A 106 -42.03 -10.68 19.07
N GLU A 107 -42.82 -10.70 20.14
CA GLU A 107 -42.34 -10.42 21.49
C GLU A 107 -41.16 -11.34 21.87
N GLN A 108 -40.09 -10.73 22.38
CA GLN A 108 -38.87 -11.42 22.79
C GLN A 108 -38.61 -11.22 24.28
N GLN A 109 -38.05 -12.24 24.93
CA GLN A 109 -37.52 -12.11 26.28
C GLN A 109 -36.03 -11.70 26.20
N VAL A 110 -35.75 -10.41 26.29
CA VAL A 110 -34.43 -9.82 26.07
C VAL A 110 -33.70 -9.54 27.38
N GLU A 111 -32.39 -9.75 27.41
CA GLU A 111 -31.57 -9.57 28.62
C GLU A 111 -30.24 -8.85 28.38
N ARG A 112 -29.89 -8.60 27.11
CA ARG A 112 -28.60 -8.02 26.76
C ARG A 112 -28.65 -7.23 25.46
N VAL A 113 -28.02 -6.07 25.48
CA VAL A 113 -27.73 -5.26 24.30
C VAL A 113 -26.22 -5.19 24.12
N VAL A 114 -25.75 -5.31 22.88
CA VAL A 114 -24.35 -5.10 22.51
C VAL A 114 -24.32 -4.07 21.39
N TRP A 115 -23.44 -3.08 21.50
CA TRP A 115 -23.35 -2.03 20.51
C TRP A 115 -21.92 -1.56 20.32
N SER A 116 -21.66 -0.89 19.21
CA SER A 116 -20.37 -0.28 18.92
C SER A 116 -20.50 0.94 18.02
N ARG A 117 -19.44 1.76 18.05
CA ARG A 117 -19.25 2.82 17.06
C ARG A 117 -18.46 2.31 15.85
N ASP A 118 -17.47 1.45 16.09
CA ASP A 118 -16.62 0.80 15.08
C ASP A 118 -15.93 -0.43 15.67
N ARG A 119 -16.51 -1.62 15.49
CA ARG A 119 -15.96 -2.90 15.98
C ARG A 119 -14.56 -3.20 15.43
N ASP A 120 -14.27 -2.73 14.22
CA ASP A 120 -12.96 -2.81 13.57
C ASP A 120 -11.89 -2.00 14.34
N GLY A 121 -12.31 -0.94 15.02
CA GLY A 121 -11.48 -0.08 15.86
C GLY A 121 -10.54 0.84 15.10
N LYS A 122 -10.91 1.25 13.88
CA LYS A 122 -10.22 2.29 13.10
C LYS A 122 -10.61 3.69 13.59
N PHE A 123 -11.81 3.85 14.11
CA PHE A 123 -12.36 5.14 14.50
C PHE A 123 -12.87 5.15 15.95
N THR A 124 -12.66 6.27 16.64
CA THR A 124 -13.06 6.47 18.04
C THR A 124 -13.85 7.74 18.28
N ASP A 125 -14.09 8.54 17.23
CA ASP A 125 -14.96 9.71 17.24
C ASP A 125 -16.44 9.29 17.26
N ARG A 126 -17.36 10.23 17.49
CA ARG A 126 -18.82 10.00 17.42
C ARG A 126 -19.37 8.93 18.37
N LEU A 127 -18.56 8.53 19.34
CA LEU A 127 -18.87 7.50 20.31
C LEU A 127 -19.89 8.03 21.32
N ALA A 128 -21.01 7.32 21.47
CA ALA A 128 -22.01 7.64 22.49
C ALA A 128 -21.42 7.51 23.90
N THR A 129 -21.35 8.61 24.65
CA THR A 129 -20.76 8.67 26.00
C THR A 129 -21.82 8.72 27.09
N ASP A 130 -23.01 9.26 26.77
CA ASP A 130 -24.19 9.21 27.62
C ASP A 130 -25.36 8.67 26.81
N TYR A 131 -25.95 7.56 27.27
CA TYR A 131 -27.03 6.88 26.58
C TYR A 131 -27.97 6.16 27.55
N GLN A 132 -29.16 5.84 27.06
CA GLN A 132 -30.14 5.01 27.75
C GLN A 132 -30.70 3.96 26.78
N ILE A 133 -31.04 2.80 27.33
CA ILE A 133 -31.67 1.69 26.64
C ILE A 133 -33.04 1.53 27.26
N GLU A 134 -34.05 1.67 26.42
CA GLU A 134 -35.45 1.69 26.80
C GLU A 134 -36.19 0.57 26.08
N ILE A 135 -37.20 0.01 26.72
CA ILE A 135 -38.10 -0.98 26.10
C ILE A 135 -39.55 -0.50 26.22
N SER A 136 -40.38 -0.94 25.29
CA SER A 136 -41.83 -0.73 25.38
C SER A 136 -42.48 -1.86 26.17
N ASP A 137 -43.39 -1.52 27.08
CA ASP A 137 -44.35 -2.48 27.63
C ASP A 137 -45.55 -2.70 26.68
N ALA A 138 -46.53 -3.50 27.14
CA ALA A 138 -47.73 -3.85 26.40
C ALA A 138 -48.66 -2.64 26.18
N GLU A 139 -48.63 -1.67 27.08
CA GLU A 139 -49.36 -0.40 27.03
C GLU A 139 -48.68 0.64 26.15
N GLY A 140 -47.47 0.34 25.64
CA GLY A 140 -46.70 1.22 24.78
C GLY A 140 -45.86 2.26 25.53
N GLN A 141 -45.74 2.17 26.85
CA GLN A 141 -44.90 3.03 27.68
C GLN A 141 -43.45 2.57 27.64
N TRP A 142 -42.54 3.54 27.69
CA TRP A 142 -41.11 3.31 27.62
C TRP A 142 -40.49 3.23 29.02
N HIS A 143 -39.70 2.19 29.26
CA HIS A 143 -39.00 1.96 30.52
C HIS A 143 -37.51 1.79 30.29
N THR A 144 -36.69 2.54 31.04
CA THR A 144 -35.24 2.38 31.00
C THR A 144 -34.83 1.07 31.67
N VAL A 145 -34.13 0.21 30.94
CA VAL A 145 -33.60 -1.07 31.45
C VAL A 145 -32.08 -1.05 31.66
N ALA A 146 -31.37 -0.16 30.98
CA ALA A 146 -29.95 0.07 31.17
C ALA A 146 -29.55 1.48 30.70
N ASP A 147 -28.44 1.99 31.21
CA ASP A 147 -27.87 3.28 30.82
C ASP A 147 -26.35 3.28 31.04
N SER A 148 -25.70 4.41 30.77
CA SER A 148 -24.27 4.62 30.96
C SER A 148 -23.85 4.96 32.40
N THR A 149 -24.78 5.19 33.33
CA THR A 149 -24.49 5.78 34.65
C THR A 149 -23.72 4.85 35.60
N ASP A 150 -23.81 3.54 35.39
CA ASP A 150 -23.11 2.52 36.19
C ASP A 150 -21.81 1.99 35.53
N ARG A 151 -21.30 2.71 34.52
CA ARG A 151 -19.99 2.51 33.91
C ARG A 151 -18.94 3.47 34.48
N GLN A 152 -17.68 3.04 34.45
CA GLN A 152 -16.55 3.93 34.68
C GLN A 152 -16.62 5.14 33.73
N LYS A 153 -16.33 6.33 34.26
CA LYS A 153 -16.33 7.58 33.48
C LYS A 153 -15.44 7.46 32.25
N PHE A 154 -15.93 7.96 31.13
CA PHE A 154 -15.16 8.01 29.89
C PHE A 154 -13.93 8.91 30.02
N ASP A 155 -12.76 8.37 29.71
CA ASP A 155 -11.49 9.08 29.62
C ASP A 155 -10.94 8.96 28.19
N PRO A 156 -10.91 10.04 27.40
CA PRO A 156 -10.42 10.02 26.03
C PRO A 156 -8.93 9.67 25.91
N LYS A 157 -8.14 9.79 26.99
CA LYS A 157 -6.72 9.41 27.00
C LYS A 157 -6.52 7.92 27.21
N ASN A 158 -7.51 7.21 27.75
CA ASN A 158 -7.43 5.78 28.02
C ASN A 158 -7.95 4.97 26.83
N LYS A 159 -7.02 4.47 26.01
CA LYS A 159 -7.35 3.59 24.86
C LYS A 159 -7.40 2.10 25.20
N LYS A 160 -7.27 1.72 26.48
CA LYS A 160 -7.24 0.30 26.87
C LYS A 160 -8.65 -0.29 26.78
N LEU A 161 -8.79 -1.31 25.95
CA LEU A 161 -10.00 -2.13 25.92
C LEU A 161 -10.07 -2.96 27.19
N ALA A 162 -11.28 -3.05 27.76
CA ALA A 162 -11.54 -3.96 28.86
C ALA A 162 -11.29 -5.39 28.39
N LYS A 163 -10.38 -6.10 29.06
CA LYS A 163 -10.19 -7.52 28.81
C LYS A 163 -11.39 -8.27 29.38
N PRO A 164 -11.98 -9.21 28.62
CA PRO A 164 -13.03 -10.05 29.18
C PRO A 164 -12.47 -10.79 30.41
N THR A 165 -13.29 -10.86 31.47
CA THR A 165 -12.89 -11.37 32.78
C THR A 165 -13.89 -12.41 33.25
N LEU A 166 -13.40 -13.42 33.95
CA LEU A 166 -14.22 -14.44 34.61
C LEU A 166 -14.58 -14.06 36.06
N LYS A 167 -14.10 -12.90 36.53
CA LYS A 167 -14.42 -12.38 37.87
C LYS A 167 -15.92 -12.11 37.99
N GLY A 168 -16.53 -12.60 39.07
CA GLY A 168 -17.95 -12.42 39.36
C GLY A 168 -18.86 -13.57 38.90
N LEU A 169 -18.32 -14.58 38.21
CA LEU A 169 -19.04 -15.81 37.88
C LEU A 169 -19.07 -16.78 39.07
N THR A 170 -20.17 -17.52 39.21
CA THR A 170 -20.27 -18.65 40.15
C THR A 170 -19.29 -19.77 39.77
N PRO A 171 -18.96 -20.71 40.68
CA PRO A 171 -18.09 -21.85 40.34
C PRO A 171 -18.58 -22.67 39.14
N ALA A 172 -19.89 -22.87 39.02
CA ALA A 172 -20.50 -23.63 37.91
C ALA A 172 -20.46 -22.88 36.57
N GLU A 173 -20.57 -21.55 36.59
CA GLU A 173 -20.41 -20.71 35.40
C GLU A 173 -18.95 -20.61 34.99
N ASN A 174 -18.03 -20.46 35.96
CA ASN A 174 -16.60 -20.47 35.71
C ASN A 174 -16.13 -21.75 35.03
N LYS A 175 -16.63 -22.92 35.47
CA LYS A 175 -16.33 -24.22 34.86
C LYS A 175 -16.76 -24.28 33.39
N ARG A 176 -17.85 -23.60 33.02
CA ARG A 176 -18.36 -23.53 31.63
C ARG A 176 -17.67 -22.45 30.81
N ALA A 177 -17.40 -21.27 31.39
CA ALA A 177 -16.86 -20.11 30.69
C ALA A 177 -15.36 -20.24 30.40
N ARG A 178 -14.59 -20.92 31.26
CA ARG A 178 -13.15 -21.08 31.10
C ARG A 178 -12.72 -21.75 29.78
N PRO A 179 -13.25 -22.92 29.37
CA PRO A 179 -12.88 -23.52 28.09
C PRO A 179 -13.27 -22.63 26.90
N LEU A 180 -14.43 -21.97 26.95
CA LEU A 180 -14.86 -21.02 25.92
C LEU A 180 -13.93 -19.81 25.81
N PHE A 181 -13.39 -19.34 26.93
CA PHE A 181 -12.44 -18.23 26.96
C PHE A 181 -11.10 -18.61 26.32
N GLU A 182 -10.61 -19.82 26.61
CA GLU A 182 -9.41 -20.38 26.02
C GLU A 182 -9.58 -20.60 24.50
N GLU A 183 -10.73 -21.14 24.08
CA GLU A 183 -11.10 -21.33 22.68
C GLU A 183 -11.21 -19.99 21.93
N LYS A 184 -11.88 -18.99 22.50
CA LYS A 184 -11.97 -17.64 21.94
C LYS A 184 -10.59 -17.04 21.73
N SER A 185 -9.72 -17.09 22.75
CA SER A 185 -8.36 -16.56 22.63
C SER A 185 -7.54 -17.26 21.57
N ARG A 186 -7.66 -18.60 21.46
CA ARG A 186 -6.98 -19.38 20.42
C ARG A 186 -7.48 -18.99 19.02
N THR A 187 -8.79 -18.88 18.85
CA THR A 187 -9.42 -18.53 17.56
C THR A 187 -9.07 -17.11 17.13
N GLU A 188 -9.09 -16.14 18.05
CA GLU A 188 -8.65 -14.76 17.79
C GLU A 188 -7.20 -14.69 17.30
N LYS A 189 -6.30 -15.49 17.88
CA LYS A 189 -4.91 -15.59 17.41
C LYS A 189 -4.82 -16.19 16.01
N GLN A 190 -5.59 -17.24 15.71
CA GLN A 190 -5.63 -17.84 14.39
C GLN A 190 -6.17 -16.86 13.33
N ILE A 191 -7.21 -16.10 13.66
CA ILE A 191 -7.72 -15.04 12.78
C ILE A 191 -6.65 -13.97 12.55
N ALA A 192 -5.97 -13.50 13.61
CA ALA A 192 -4.92 -12.50 13.47
C ALA A 192 -3.77 -12.99 12.57
N GLN A 193 -3.38 -14.27 12.68
CA GLN A 193 -2.39 -14.89 11.79
C GLN A 193 -2.90 -15.02 10.35
N ALA A 194 -4.15 -15.43 10.18
CA ALA A 194 -4.77 -15.60 8.85
C ALA A 194 -5.06 -14.27 8.14
N VAL A 195 -5.21 -13.16 8.87
CA VAL A 195 -5.40 -11.82 8.30
C VAL A 195 -4.04 -11.16 7.98
N ASN A 196 -2.94 -11.66 8.54
CA ASN A 196 -1.58 -11.25 8.18
C ASN A 196 -1.13 -11.87 6.84
N LEU A 197 -1.99 -11.84 5.82
CA LEU A 197 -1.64 -12.26 4.47
C LEU A 197 -0.72 -11.22 3.84
N GLN A 198 0.15 -11.70 2.96
CA GLN A 198 1.00 -10.87 2.11
C GLN A 198 0.12 -9.87 1.36
N LYS A 199 0.26 -8.59 1.70
CA LYS A 199 -0.42 -7.51 0.98
C LYS A 199 0.10 -7.50 -0.45
N VAL A 200 -0.81 -7.66 -1.41
CA VAL A 200 -0.50 -7.52 -2.83
C VAL A 200 -1.10 -6.22 -3.34
N PHE A 201 -0.36 -5.53 -4.20
CA PHE A 201 -0.92 -4.46 -5.01
C PHE A 201 -1.66 -5.09 -6.18
N ALA A 202 -2.99 -5.09 -6.15
CA ALA A 202 -3.83 -5.54 -7.24
C ALA A 202 -4.51 -4.33 -7.88
N GLY A 203 -4.37 -4.17 -9.19
CA GLY A 203 -5.16 -3.21 -9.96
C GLY A 203 -6.56 -3.76 -10.21
N THR A 204 -7.59 -2.94 -10.05
CA THR A 204 -8.95 -3.26 -10.47
C THR A 204 -9.24 -2.56 -11.80
N PHE A 205 -9.73 -3.32 -12.78
CA PHE A 205 -10.22 -2.74 -14.03
C PHE A 205 -11.51 -1.98 -13.74
N ARG A 206 -11.66 -0.79 -14.33
CA ARG A 206 -12.89 0.01 -14.24
C ARG A 206 -13.21 0.61 -15.60
N THR A 207 -14.47 0.96 -15.79
CA THR A 207 -14.88 1.75 -16.95
C THR A 207 -14.09 3.06 -16.97
N PRO A 208 -13.46 3.43 -18.09
CA PRO A 208 -12.77 4.70 -18.21
C PRO A 208 -13.70 5.88 -17.91
N ASP A 209 -13.22 6.86 -17.15
CA ASP A 209 -13.99 8.07 -16.86
C ASP A 209 -14.17 8.91 -18.13
N ASP A 210 -15.29 9.63 -18.22
CA ASP A 210 -15.52 10.62 -19.28
C ASP A 210 -14.64 11.85 -19.03
N ILE A 211 -13.63 12.04 -19.89
CA ILE A 211 -12.72 13.18 -19.83
C ILE A 211 -13.32 14.34 -20.62
N HIS A 212 -13.27 15.54 -20.05
CA HIS A 212 -13.80 16.76 -20.64
C HIS A 212 -12.71 17.82 -20.79
N LEU A 213 -12.84 18.69 -21.80
CA LEU A 213 -12.03 19.90 -21.89
C LEU A 213 -12.43 20.84 -20.76
N LEU A 214 -11.46 21.31 -19.97
CA LEU A 214 -11.73 22.21 -18.85
C LEU A 214 -11.60 23.66 -19.26
N ASN A 215 -12.53 24.52 -18.82
CA ASN A 215 -12.40 25.95 -19.03
C ASN A 215 -11.21 26.50 -18.24
N ARG A 216 -10.13 26.90 -18.93
CA ARG A 216 -8.89 27.39 -18.29
C ARG A 216 -8.26 26.43 -17.28
N GLY A 217 -8.56 25.13 -17.40
CA GLY A 217 -8.06 24.10 -16.47
C GLY A 217 -8.85 23.96 -15.17
N ASP A 218 -9.98 24.66 -15.00
CA ASP A 218 -10.84 24.55 -13.82
C ASP A 218 -11.66 23.24 -13.84
N PRO A 219 -11.44 22.31 -12.89
CA PRO A 219 -12.17 21.04 -12.82
C PRO A 219 -13.68 21.20 -12.58
N GLU A 220 -14.13 22.34 -12.03
CA GLU A 220 -15.55 22.61 -11.79
C GLU A 220 -16.26 23.17 -13.04
N GLN A 221 -15.52 23.45 -14.11
CA GLN A 221 -16.05 23.99 -15.37
C GLN A 221 -15.75 23.08 -16.58
N PRO A 222 -16.34 21.86 -16.62
CA PRO A 222 -16.21 20.98 -17.77
C PRO A 222 -16.94 21.55 -18.99
N LYS A 223 -16.30 21.45 -20.16
CA LYS A 223 -16.88 21.74 -21.48
C LYS A 223 -17.20 20.44 -22.21
N GLU A 224 -16.87 20.37 -23.49
CA GLU A 224 -17.09 19.21 -24.36
C GLU A 224 -16.22 18.01 -23.96
N ALA A 225 -16.81 16.82 -24.07
CA ALA A 225 -16.11 15.56 -23.84
C ALA A 225 -15.03 15.36 -24.92
N VAL A 226 -13.86 14.90 -24.51
CA VAL A 226 -12.76 14.61 -25.44
C VAL A 226 -12.71 13.13 -25.77
N THR A 227 -12.46 12.81 -27.03
CA THR A 227 -12.21 11.44 -27.46
C THR A 227 -10.77 11.02 -27.14
N PRO A 228 -10.50 9.73 -26.94
CA PRO A 228 -9.12 9.26 -26.75
C PRO A 228 -8.29 9.56 -27.99
N ALA A 229 -7.26 10.40 -27.84
CA ALA A 229 -6.38 10.80 -28.92
C ALA A 229 -4.99 11.16 -28.38
N VAL A 230 -3.99 11.18 -29.25
CA VAL A 230 -2.68 11.79 -28.95
C VAL A 230 -2.78 13.32 -29.11
N LEU A 231 -1.79 14.05 -28.58
CA LEU A 231 -1.72 15.50 -28.81
C LEU A 231 -1.61 15.76 -30.31
N SER A 232 -2.50 16.60 -30.85
CA SER A 232 -2.58 16.90 -32.29
C SER A 232 -1.27 17.45 -32.86
N ALA A 233 -0.47 18.14 -32.04
CA ALA A 233 0.87 18.62 -32.42
C ALA A 233 1.90 17.48 -32.61
N LEU A 234 1.62 16.29 -32.08
CA LEU A 234 2.52 15.12 -32.09
C LEU A 234 2.02 13.98 -32.99
N GLY A 235 0.80 14.07 -33.51
CA GLY A 235 0.24 13.07 -34.42
C GLY A 235 -1.28 13.10 -34.51
N ASN A 236 -1.83 12.19 -35.32
CA ASN A 236 -3.26 12.15 -35.67
C ASN A 236 -3.96 10.87 -35.18
N VAL A 237 -3.39 10.17 -34.20
CA VAL A 237 -4.01 8.96 -33.63
C VAL A 237 -5.23 9.37 -32.81
N THR A 238 -6.40 8.93 -33.24
CA THR A 238 -7.68 9.13 -32.56
C THR A 238 -8.45 7.81 -32.52
N LEU A 239 -9.23 7.60 -31.47
CA LEU A 239 -10.06 6.43 -31.27
C LEU A 239 -11.52 6.84 -30.99
N PRO A 240 -12.50 5.98 -31.33
CA PRO A 240 -13.87 6.18 -30.90
C PRO A 240 -13.97 6.32 -29.38
N LYS A 241 -14.90 7.15 -28.89
CA LYS A 241 -15.16 7.35 -27.46
C LYS A 241 -15.40 6.01 -26.74
N GLU A 242 -16.16 5.11 -27.37
CA GLU A 242 -16.56 3.82 -26.80
C GLU A 242 -15.46 2.74 -26.82
N SER A 243 -14.25 3.07 -27.27
CA SER A 243 -13.14 2.11 -27.31
C SER A 243 -12.81 1.59 -25.91
N ALA A 244 -12.64 0.28 -25.78
CA ALA A 244 -12.29 -0.36 -24.52
C ALA A 244 -10.94 0.14 -23.98
N GLU A 245 -10.74 0.08 -22.67
CA GLU A 245 -9.52 0.55 -22.03
C GLU A 245 -8.26 -0.15 -22.58
N GLN A 246 -8.36 -1.46 -22.84
CA GLN A 246 -7.26 -2.26 -23.40
C GLN A 246 -6.83 -1.73 -24.78
N ASP A 247 -7.80 -1.39 -25.63
CA ASP A 247 -7.53 -0.88 -26.98
C ASP A 247 -6.89 0.50 -26.93
N ARG A 248 -7.35 1.37 -26.00
CA ARG A 248 -6.74 2.69 -25.78
C ARG A 248 -5.27 2.58 -25.37
N ARG A 249 -4.96 1.68 -24.42
CA ARG A 249 -3.58 1.44 -23.96
C ARG A 249 -2.72 0.85 -25.06
N ARG A 250 -3.26 -0.09 -25.84
CA ARG A 250 -2.56 -0.69 -26.96
C ARG A 250 -2.24 0.35 -28.03
N ALA A 251 -3.21 1.17 -28.44
CA ALA A 251 -2.98 2.22 -29.42
C ALA A 251 -1.92 3.23 -28.97
N LEU A 252 -1.91 3.61 -27.69
CA LEU A 252 -0.87 4.46 -27.12
C LEU A 252 0.50 3.77 -27.16
N ALA A 253 0.59 2.49 -26.80
CA ALA A 253 1.83 1.73 -26.84
C ALA A 253 2.38 1.59 -28.26
N ASP A 254 1.52 1.27 -29.22
CA ASP A 254 1.87 1.15 -30.64
C ASP A 254 2.33 2.50 -31.22
N TRP A 255 1.73 3.62 -30.80
CA TRP A 255 2.16 4.97 -31.18
C TRP A 255 3.53 5.34 -30.56
N ILE A 256 3.74 5.04 -29.27
CA ILE A 256 5.04 5.30 -28.60
C ILE A 256 6.15 4.45 -29.25
N ALA A 257 5.91 3.15 -29.45
CA ALA A 257 6.89 2.21 -30.00
C ALA A 257 6.88 2.15 -31.55
N SER A 258 6.22 3.10 -32.21
CA SER A 258 6.19 3.18 -33.66
C SER A 258 7.62 3.36 -34.23
N PRO A 259 8.02 2.61 -35.27
CA PRO A 259 9.28 2.82 -35.98
C PRO A 259 9.43 4.23 -36.57
N GLN A 260 8.31 4.93 -36.81
CA GLN A 260 8.28 6.31 -37.30
C GLN A 260 8.50 7.33 -36.17
N ASN A 261 8.49 6.90 -34.91
CA ASN A 261 8.85 7.71 -33.76
C ASN A 261 10.32 7.45 -33.35
N PRO A 262 11.28 8.28 -33.80
CA PRO A 262 12.70 8.04 -33.52
C PRO A 262 13.08 8.26 -32.06
N LEU A 263 12.24 8.97 -31.28
CA LEU A 263 12.56 9.34 -29.90
C LEU A 263 12.67 8.11 -29.00
N THR A 264 11.72 7.17 -29.12
CA THR A 264 11.67 5.96 -28.28
C THR A 264 12.93 5.11 -28.46
N ALA A 265 13.36 4.90 -29.71
CA ALA A 265 14.57 4.14 -30.00
C ALA A 265 15.83 4.85 -29.49
N ARG A 266 15.97 6.16 -29.74
CA ARG A 266 17.10 6.98 -29.24
C ARG A 266 17.22 6.91 -27.71
N VAL A 267 16.08 7.09 -27.03
CA VAL A 267 16.01 7.06 -25.56
C VAL A 267 16.41 5.68 -25.02
N MET A 268 15.91 4.60 -25.62
CA MET A 268 16.23 3.25 -25.17
C MET A 268 17.70 2.88 -25.42
N VAL A 269 18.22 3.18 -26.61
CA VAL A 269 19.63 2.96 -26.95
C VAL A 269 20.56 3.75 -26.03
N ASN A 270 20.23 5.00 -25.72
CA ASN A 270 21.00 5.79 -24.77
C ASN A 270 21.06 5.15 -23.38
N ARG A 271 19.96 4.54 -22.91
CA ARG A 271 19.93 3.80 -21.64
C ARG A 271 20.75 2.51 -21.69
N ILE A 272 20.65 1.74 -22.78
CA ILE A 272 21.47 0.53 -22.97
C ILE A 272 22.96 0.90 -22.97
N TRP A 273 23.33 1.94 -23.72
CA TRP A 273 24.68 2.46 -23.76
C TRP A 273 25.14 2.93 -22.38
N GLN A 274 24.33 3.73 -21.68
CA GLN A 274 24.61 4.20 -20.33
C GLN A 274 24.83 3.04 -19.35
N GLY A 275 24.07 1.94 -19.47
CA GLY A 275 24.27 0.75 -18.63
C GLY A 275 25.65 0.10 -18.82
N HIS A 276 26.24 0.23 -20.01
CA HIS A 276 27.57 -0.27 -20.33
C HIS A 276 28.67 0.73 -19.99
N PHE A 277 28.57 1.97 -20.49
CA PHE A 277 29.60 2.99 -20.38
C PHE A 277 29.47 3.90 -19.14
N GLY A 278 28.46 3.68 -18.29
CA GLY A 278 28.16 4.50 -17.11
C GLY A 278 27.51 5.86 -17.42
N THR A 279 27.76 6.42 -18.61
CA THR A 279 27.15 7.65 -19.11
C THR A 279 26.58 7.45 -20.50
N GLY A 280 25.44 8.10 -20.77
CA GLY A 280 24.80 8.07 -22.09
C GLY A 280 25.39 9.10 -23.04
N PHE A 281 25.07 8.99 -24.33
CA PHE A 281 25.30 10.05 -25.31
C PHE A 281 24.60 11.35 -24.90
N VAL A 282 23.39 11.23 -24.36
CA VAL A 282 22.64 12.28 -23.67
C VAL A 282 22.71 11.98 -22.16
N GLN A 283 23.38 12.86 -21.40
CA GLN A 283 23.59 12.67 -19.96
C GLN A 283 22.32 12.87 -19.11
N THR A 284 21.27 13.42 -19.72
CA THR A 284 19.93 13.59 -19.14
C THR A 284 18.99 12.54 -19.74
N PRO A 285 19.04 11.26 -19.31
CA PRO A 285 18.33 10.15 -19.98
C PRO A 285 16.80 10.28 -19.97
N SER A 286 16.25 11.18 -19.16
CA SER A 286 14.81 11.47 -19.08
C SER A 286 14.39 12.73 -19.84
N ASP A 287 15.31 13.48 -20.44
CA ASP A 287 15.01 14.71 -21.19
C ASP A 287 15.88 14.80 -22.46
N PHE A 288 15.27 14.46 -23.59
CA PHE A 288 15.85 14.58 -24.93
C PHE A 288 15.36 15.86 -25.65
N GLY A 289 14.63 16.71 -24.93
CA GLY A 289 14.05 17.95 -25.45
C GLY A 289 15.00 19.15 -25.30
N ARG A 290 14.43 20.36 -25.42
CA ARG A 290 15.21 21.63 -25.35
C ARG A 290 15.85 21.89 -24.00
N MET A 291 15.31 21.31 -22.93
CA MET A 291 15.83 21.46 -21.56
C MET A 291 16.87 20.38 -21.22
N GLY A 292 16.98 19.34 -22.05
CA GLY A 292 17.98 18.31 -21.97
C GLY A 292 19.33 18.71 -22.58
N MET A 293 20.33 17.86 -22.34
CA MET A 293 21.66 18.03 -22.93
C MET A 293 21.70 17.50 -24.35
N LYS A 294 22.47 18.15 -25.23
CA LYS A 294 22.68 17.65 -26.59
C LYS A 294 23.48 16.34 -26.57
N PRO A 295 23.21 15.40 -27.49
CA PRO A 295 24.00 14.18 -27.61
C PRO A 295 25.44 14.51 -27.97
N THR A 296 26.40 13.84 -27.32
CA THR A 296 27.83 13.98 -27.64
C THR A 296 28.17 13.42 -29.03
N HIS A 297 27.52 12.32 -29.42
CA HIS A 297 27.71 11.63 -30.70
C HIS A 297 26.35 11.41 -31.40
N PRO A 298 25.76 12.46 -32.01
CA PRO A 298 24.42 12.39 -32.59
C PRO A 298 24.30 11.34 -33.71
N GLU A 299 25.29 11.25 -34.59
CA GLU A 299 25.28 10.32 -35.73
C GLU A 299 25.35 8.85 -35.29
N LEU A 300 26.17 8.56 -34.28
CA LEU A 300 26.26 7.21 -33.70
C LEU A 300 24.95 6.84 -32.97
N LEU A 301 24.38 7.79 -32.21
CA LEU A 301 23.08 7.58 -31.57
C LEU A 301 21.99 7.27 -32.61
N ASP A 302 21.98 7.99 -33.73
CA ASP A 302 21.02 7.78 -34.82
C ASP A 302 21.22 6.44 -35.52
N PHE A 303 22.47 6.06 -35.79
CA PHE A 303 22.82 4.75 -36.32
C PHE A 303 22.33 3.62 -35.41
N LEU A 304 22.65 3.69 -34.11
CA LEU A 304 22.26 2.67 -33.15
C LEU A 304 20.74 2.62 -32.93
N ALA A 305 20.05 3.77 -32.97
CA ALA A 305 18.60 3.82 -32.90
C ALA A 305 17.93 3.16 -34.12
N ALA A 306 18.43 3.43 -35.32
CA ALA A 306 17.96 2.79 -36.54
C ALA A 306 18.22 1.27 -36.51
N GLU A 307 19.39 0.86 -36.02
CA GLU A 307 19.74 -0.56 -35.86
C GLU A 307 18.87 -1.28 -34.83
N PHE A 308 18.53 -0.60 -33.74
CA PHE A 308 17.65 -1.13 -32.73
C PHE A 308 16.25 -1.41 -33.29
N ILE A 309 15.72 -0.51 -34.11
CA ILE A 309 14.46 -0.73 -34.83
C ILE A 309 14.60 -1.89 -35.84
N ARG A 310 15.66 -1.89 -36.66
CA ARG A 310 15.91 -2.91 -37.70
C ARG A 310 16.03 -4.32 -37.14
N SER A 311 16.63 -4.46 -35.95
CA SER A 311 16.77 -5.73 -35.23
C SER A 311 15.51 -6.17 -34.47
N GLY A 312 14.38 -5.49 -34.68
CA GLY A 312 13.10 -5.82 -34.04
C GLY A 312 13.08 -5.46 -32.55
N TRP A 313 13.70 -4.34 -32.17
CA TRP A 313 13.79 -3.87 -30.78
C TRP A 313 14.52 -4.84 -29.85
N SER A 314 15.47 -5.62 -30.40
CA SER A 314 16.21 -6.63 -29.65
C SER A 314 17.30 -6.00 -28.79
N VAL A 315 17.03 -5.91 -27.49
CA VAL A 315 18.00 -5.42 -26.50
C VAL A 315 19.27 -6.30 -26.48
N LYS A 316 19.11 -7.63 -26.66
CA LYS A 316 20.24 -8.57 -26.76
C LYS A 316 21.13 -8.30 -27.98
N HIS A 317 20.54 -7.96 -29.11
CA HIS A 317 21.28 -7.56 -30.31
C HIS A 317 22.12 -6.32 -30.03
N MET A 318 21.54 -5.31 -29.38
CA MET A 318 22.27 -4.10 -29.03
C MET A 318 23.42 -4.35 -28.06
N HIS A 319 23.21 -5.17 -27.02
CA HIS A 319 24.30 -5.54 -26.14
C HIS A 319 25.42 -6.23 -26.92
N ARG A 320 25.11 -7.19 -27.80
CA ARG A 320 26.11 -7.87 -28.62
C ARG A 320 26.88 -6.90 -29.52
N LEU A 321 26.18 -6.00 -30.21
CA LEU A 321 26.79 -5.00 -31.09
C LEU A 321 27.77 -4.10 -30.33
N ILE A 322 27.36 -3.62 -29.15
CA ILE A 322 28.20 -2.79 -28.29
C ILE A 322 29.41 -3.57 -27.77
N LEU A 323 29.19 -4.76 -27.20
CA LEU A 323 30.25 -5.57 -26.58
C LEU A 323 31.30 -6.08 -27.59
N LEU A 324 30.90 -6.26 -28.85
CA LEU A 324 31.80 -6.66 -29.94
C LEU A 324 32.42 -5.46 -30.67
N SER A 325 32.10 -4.23 -30.30
CA SER A 325 32.73 -3.05 -30.88
C SER A 325 34.18 -2.91 -30.43
N GLU A 326 35.04 -2.38 -31.31
CA GLU A 326 36.42 -2.06 -30.95
C GLU A 326 36.49 -1.06 -29.79
N THR A 327 35.54 -0.11 -29.73
CA THR A 327 35.40 0.84 -28.61
C THR A 327 35.24 0.14 -27.26
N TYR A 328 34.46 -0.94 -27.19
CA TYR A 328 34.27 -1.69 -25.95
C TYR A 328 35.42 -2.67 -25.68
N GLY A 329 36.00 -3.27 -26.73
CA GLY A 329 37.08 -4.27 -26.63
C GLY A 329 38.50 -3.72 -26.45
N GLN A 330 38.69 -2.40 -26.45
CA GLN A 330 39.99 -1.76 -26.22
C GLN A 330 40.52 -2.01 -24.80
N THR A 331 41.83 -2.15 -24.67
CA THR A 331 42.44 -2.36 -23.34
C THR A 331 42.36 -1.10 -22.47
N SER A 332 42.07 -1.26 -21.18
CA SER A 332 42.16 -0.19 -20.20
C SER A 332 43.59 0.02 -19.65
N GLN A 333 44.55 -0.83 -20.03
CA GLN A 333 45.95 -0.69 -19.61
C GLN A 333 46.58 0.50 -20.34
N THR A 334 46.90 1.55 -19.59
CA THR A 334 47.84 2.57 -20.04
C THR A 334 49.23 1.95 -19.92
N GLY A 335 49.94 1.77 -21.04
CA GLY A 335 51.34 1.31 -20.99
C GLY A 335 52.16 2.15 -20.01
N GLU A 336 53.09 1.51 -19.30
CA GLU A 336 53.85 2.06 -18.15
C GLU A 336 54.72 3.30 -18.41
N ASP A 337 54.66 3.94 -19.58
CA ASP A 337 55.52 5.06 -19.97
C ASP A 337 54.88 6.43 -19.71
N ASN A 338 54.47 6.70 -18.47
CA ASN A 338 54.23 8.09 -18.03
C ASN A 338 55.18 8.44 -16.87
N PRO A 339 56.30 9.14 -17.13
CA PRO A 339 57.36 9.36 -16.15
C PRO A 339 56.99 10.33 -15.01
N THR A 340 55.82 10.99 -15.08
CA THR A 340 55.40 12.00 -14.10
C THR A 340 54.71 11.46 -12.85
N ARG A 341 54.44 10.15 -12.75
CA ARG A 341 53.76 9.56 -11.57
C ARG A 341 54.68 8.84 -10.58
N ARG A 342 55.97 8.69 -10.87
CA ARG A 342 56.96 7.99 -10.02
C ARG A 342 57.86 8.95 -9.22
N GLN A 343 57.28 9.96 -8.56
CA GLN A 343 57.97 10.73 -7.51
C GLN A 343 57.14 10.72 -6.22
N SER A 344 56.92 9.54 -5.64
CA SER A 344 56.56 9.48 -4.21
C SER A 344 56.95 8.18 -3.52
N ASP A 345 57.19 7.08 -4.25
CA ASP A 345 57.35 5.78 -3.59
C ASP A 345 58.73 5.18 -3.94
N LYS A 346 59.77 5.63 -3.24
CA LYS A 346 61.01 4.87 -3.10
C LYS A 346 60.88 3.97 -1.89
N GLU A 347 60.38 2.75 -2.08
CA GLU A 347 60.73 1.64 -1.18
C GLU A 347 60.61 0.28 -1.89
N THR A 348 61.76 -0.40 -1.99
CA THR A 348 61.98 -1.84 -2.22
C THR A 348 61.38 -2.49 -3.48
N THR A 349 62.16 -2.50 -4.57
CA THR A 349 62.04 -3.51 -5.64
C THR A 349 62.77 -4.81 -5.27
N ARG A 350 62.04 -5.94 -5.30
CA ARG A 350 62.61 -7.28 -5.61
C ARG A 350 62.33 -7.59 -7.09
N PRO A 351 63.25 -8.23 -7.83
CA PRO A 351 63.03 -8.60 -9.22
C PRO A 351 62.47 -10.03 -9.30
N SER A 352 61.23 -10.20 -9.72
CA SER A 352 60.74 -11.45 -10.34
C SER A 352 59.45 -11.16 -11.09
N ASP A 353 59.27 -11.87 -12.20
CA ASP A 353 58.00 -12.11 -12.87
C ASP A 353 57.54 -11.05 -13.87
N THR A 354 58.42 -10.75 -14.82
CA THR A 354 58.01 -10.27 -16.15
C THR A 354 57.52 -11.46 -16.99
N GLU A 355 56.37 -12.05 -16.63
CA GLU A 355 55.65 -12.93 -17.54
C GLU A 355 54.44 -12.21 -18.14
N LYS A 356 54.55 -12.05 -19.45
CA LYS A 356 53.58 -11.47 -20.38
C LYS A 356 52.22 -12.16 -20.28
N SER A 357 51.26 -11.51 -19.63
CA SER A 357 49.85 -11.66 -19.96
C SER A 357 49.41 -10.47 -20.83
N ALA A 358 49.87 -10.45 -22.08
CA ALA A 358 49.33 -9.54 -23.07
C ALA A 358 47.92 -10.03 -23.44
N ALA A 359 46.91 -9.47 -22.77
CA ALA A 359 45.52 -9.64 -23.14
C ALA A 359 45.35 -9.19 -24.60
N SER A 360 44.67 -10.00 -25.40
CA SER A 360 44.49 -9.85 -26.85
C SER A 360 43.56 -8.69 -27.25
N GLY A 361 43.61 -7.56 -26.55
CA GLY A 361 42.79 -6.40 -26.82
C GLY A 361 43.54 -5.34 -27.62
N VAL A 362 42.81 -4.57 -28.41
CA VAL A 362 43.34 -3.44 -29.19
C VAL A 362 43.89 -2.38 -28.22
N SER A 363 45.17 -2.02 -28.34
CA SER A 363 45.78 -0.99 -27.50
C SER A 363 45.14 0.39 -27.73
N PRO A 364 44.91 1.19 -26.67
CA PRO A 364 44.27 2.49 -26.80
C PRO A 364 45.15 3.45 -27.63
N SER A 365 44.50 4.29 -28.44
CA SER A 365 45.19 5.32 -29.23
C SER A 365 45.90 6.33 -28.32
N SER A 366 47.22 6.49 -28.52
CA SER A 366 48.03 7.44 -27.74
C SER A 366 47.62 8.90 -27.97
N SER A 367 47.22 9.26 -29.20
CA SER A 367 46.70 10.58 -29.52
C SER A 367 45.34 10.85 -28.85
N ALA A 368 44.47 9.83 -28.75
CA ALA A 368 43.19 9.98 -28.07
C ALA A 368 43.37 10.10 -26.55
N LEU A 369 44.31 9.35 -25.95
CA LEU A 369 44.67 9.49 -24.53
C LEU A 369 45.20 10.87 -24.17
N ALA A 370 45.97 11.49 -25.06
CA ALA A 370 46.52 12.83 -24.84
C ALA A 370 45.43 13.92 -24.87
N ILE A 371 44.35 13.72 -25.63
CA ILE A 371 43.25 14.68 -25.77
C ILE A 371 42.18 14.47 -24.68
N ASP A 372 41.87 13.21 -24.35
CA ASP A 372 40.78 12.83 -23.45
C ASP A 372 41.14 11.60 -22.62
N SER A 373 42.04 11.79 -21.66
CA SER A 373 42.47 10.75 -20.71
C SER A 373 41.31 10.18 -19.88
N ASP A 374 40.34 11.03 -19.57
CA ASP A 374 39.18 10.73 -18.74
C ASP A 374 38.03 10.07 -19.52
N VAL A 375 38.20 9.85 -20.82
CA VAL A 375 37.24 9.14 -21.69
C VAL A 375 35.86 9.82 -21.72
N ARG A 376 35.82 11.15 -21.62
CA ARG A 376 34.57 11.93 -21.68
C ARG A 376 33.91 11.86 -23.06
N PHE A 377 34.69 11.64 -24.11
CA PHE A 377 34.21 11.44 -25.47
C PHE A 377 33.94 9.98 -25.80
N LEU A 378 33.94 9.07 -24.82
CA LEU A 378 33.46 7.68 -24.99
C LEU A 378 34.19 6.89 -26.10
N TRP A 379 35.42 7.28 -26.43
CA TRP A 379 36.22 6.66 -27.49
C TRP A 379 36.79 5.28 -27.10
N ARG A 380 36.68 4.92 -25.81
CA ARG A 380 36.96 3.58 -25.24
C ARG A 380 36.03 3.29 -24.06
N TYR A 381 35.99 2.06 -23.58
CA TYR A 381 35.30 1.72 -22.33
C TYR A 381 35.95 2.41 -21.11
N PRO A 382 35.20 3.20 -20.31
CA PRO A 382 35.75 3.86 -19.13
C PRO A 382 35.94 2.87 -17.99
N SER A 383 37.10 2.93 -17.34
CA SER A 383 37.34 2.18 -16.10
C SER A 383 36.36 2.64 -15.02
N ARG A 384 35.51 1.73 -14.55
CA ARG A 384 34.56 1.99 -13.47
C ARG A 384 35.05 1.40 -12.16
N ARG A 385 34.74 2.07 -11.05
CA ARG A 385 34.87 1.47 -9.72
C ARG A 385 33.88 0.30 -9.62
N LEU A 386 34.31 -0.78 -8.98
CA LEU A 386 33.42 -1.90 -8.65
C LEU A 386 32.49 -1.45 -7.52
N GLU A 387 31.21 -1.77 -7.66
CA GLU A 387 30.22 -1.56 -6.60
C GLU A 387 30.55 -2.44 -5.38
N ALA A 388 30.19 -1.97 -4.18
CA ALA A 388 30.49 -2.65 -2.93
C ALA A 388 29.91 -4.08 -2.89
N GLU A 389 28.73 -4.26 -3.46
CA GLU A 389 28.03 -5.53 -3.60
C GLU A 389 28.82 -6.50 -4.49
N SER A 390 29.35 -6.03 -5.62
CA SER A 390 30.16 -6.86 -6.51
C SER A 390 31.46 -7.32 -5.84
N ILE A 391 32.09 -6.45 -5.04
CA ILE A 391 33.27 -6.79 -4.24
C ILE A 391 32.91 -7.84 -3.19
N ARG A 392 31.83 -7.60 -2.42
CA ARG A 392 31.32 -8.53 -1.40
C ARG A 392 31.01 -9.90 -2.00
N ASP A 393 30.26 -9.95 -3.11
CA ASP A 393 29.84 -11.19 -3.75
C ASP A 393 31.04 -11.95 -4.32
N SER A 394 32.02 -11.23 -4.87
CA SER A 394 33.29 -11.83 -5.30
C SER A 394 34.05 -12.44 -4.12
N MET A 395 34.11 -11.76 -2.96
CA MET A 395 34.72 -12.30 -1.74
C MET A 395 33.95 -13.53 -1.23
N LEU A 396 32.62 -13.50 -1.25
CA LEU A 396 31.78 -14.64 -0.86
C LEU A 396 31.97 -15.82 -1.82
N ALA A 397 32.08 -15.56 -3.13
CA ALA A 397 32.31 -16.59 -4.15
C ALA A 397 33.68 -17.25 -3.97
N VAL A 398 34.74 -16.44 -3.87
CA VAL A 398 36.12 -16.94 -3.70
C VAL A 398 36.30 -17.68 -2.37
N SER A 399 35.62 -17.25 -1.31
CA SER A 399 35.65 -17.95 -0.02
C SER A 399 34.76 -19.19 0.04
N GLY A 400 34.01 -19.52 -1.03
CA GLY A 400 33.07 -20.63 -1.06
C GLY A 400 31.83 -20.44 -0.17
N ARG A 401 31.57 -19.21 0.28
CA ARG A 401 30.45 -18.86 1.17
C ARG A 401 29.26 -18.21 0.44
N LEU A 402 29.36 -18.02 -0.88
CA LEU A 402 28.27 -17.50 -1.68
C LEU A 402 27.12 -18.53 -1.73
N ASN A 403 25.98 -18.16 -1.16
CA ASN A 403 24.76 -18.95 -1.29
C ASN A 403 24.03 -18.53 -2.57
N LEU A 404 23.94 -19.45 -3.55
CA LEU A 404 23.25 -19.24 -4.83
C LEU A 404 21.75 -19.59 -4.77
N GLN A 405 21.24 -20.06 -3.63
CA GLN A 405 19.83 -20.37 -3.48
C GLN A 405 19.00 -19.08 -3.65
N MET A 406 18.16 -19.08 -4.67
CA MET A 406 17.21 -17.99 -4.89
C MET A 406 16.18 -17.97 -3.76
N TYR A 407 15.82 -16.76 -3.33
CA TYR A 407 14.93 -16.48 -2.20
C TYR A 407 15.54 -16.83 -0.83
N GLY A 408 15.08 -16.17 0.22
CA GLY A 408 15.58 -16.35 1.57
C GLY A 408 14.69 -15.63 2.58
N ARG A 409 14.88 -15.91 3.87
CA ARG A 409 14.16 -15.21 4.93
C ARG A 409 14.44 -13.71 4.83
N GLY A 410 13.40 -12.89 4.83
CA GLY A 410 13.55 -11.43 4.90
C GLY A 410 14.26 -11.05 6.20
N PHE A 411 14.95 -9.92 6.19
CA PHE A 411 15.56 -9.32 7.38
C PHE A 411 15.05 -7.89 7.52
N ASN A 412 14.87 -7.44 8.76
CA ASN A 412 14.31 -6.13 9.03
C ASN A 412 15.43 -5.08 9.11
N LEU A 413 15.55 -4.23 8.07
CA LEU A 413 16.65 -3.26 7.95
C LEU A 413 16.58 -2.08 8.92
N PHE A 414 15.43 -1.83 9.56
CA PHE A 414 15.15 -0.55 10.22
C PHE A 414 14.90 -0.61 11.73
N ASP A 415 14.89 -1.79 12.34
CA ASP A 415 14.52 -1.94 13.77
C ASP A 415 15.68 -1.79 14.76
N GLN A 416 16.92 -1.60 14.30
CA GLN A 416 18.06 -1.37 15.19
C GLN A 416 18.78 -0.05 14.87
N ARG A 417 18.60 0.95 15.74
CA ARG A 417 19.51 2.11 15.81
C ARG A 417 20.85 1.63 16.36
N GLY A 418 21.77 1.21 15.50
CA GLY A 418 23.11 0.82 15.95
C GLY A 418 23.98 0.04 14.97
N GLY A 419 24.14 0.50 13.73
CA GLY A 419 25.19 -0.02 12.84
C GLY A 419 24.98 -1.46 12.32
N LEU A 420 25.85 -1.86 11.37
CA LEU A 420 25.75 -3.07 10.53
C LEU A 420 26.01 -4.41 11.26
N SER A 421 25.84 -4.48 12.58
CA SER A 421 26.13 -5.68 13.38
C SER A 421 24.85 -6.25 13.98
N GLY A 422 24.10 -7.01 13.19
CA GLY A 422 22.95 -7.79 13.68
C GLY A 422 21.83 -7.85 12.66
N PHE A 423 21.85 -8.86 11.79
CA PHE A 423 20.69 -9.19 10.95
C PHE A 423 19.94 -10.33 11.63
N ASP A 424 18.92 -9.98 12.42
CA ASP A 424 18.00 -10.98 12.96
C ASP A 424 17.07 -11.47 11.83
N PRO A 425 17.13 -12.76 11.46
CA PRO A 425 16.23 -13.31 10.45
C PRO A 425 14.79 -13.19 10.92
N ILE A 426 13.87 -12.81 10.03
CA ILE A 426 12.44 -12.90 10.33
C ILE A 426 12.11 -14.39 10.43
N GLU A 427 11.90 -14.88 11.66
CA GLU A 427 11.31 -16.20 11.89
C GLU A 427 9.86 -16.16 11.42
N THR A 428 9.55 -16.97 10.41
CA THR A 428 8.18 -17.33 10.01
C THR A 428 7.67 -18.50 10.82
#